data_AF-A0ABD4VP57-F1
#
_entry.id   AF-A0ABD4VP57-F1
#
_cell.length_a   1.000
_cell.length_b   1.000
_cell.length_c   1.000
_cell.angle_alpha   90.00
_cell.angle_beta   90.00
_cell.angle_gamma   90.00
#
_symmetry.space_group_name_H-M   'P 1'
#
loop_
_entity.id
_entity.type
_entity.pdbx_description
1 polymer ?
#
loop_
_entity_poly.entity_id
_entity_poly.type
_entity_poly.pdbx_seq_one_letter_code
_entity_poly.pdbx_strand_id
1 'polypeptide(L)'
;MTITKYNVERDVDVIYFNNLSSPKTISDFIKCIKAGIRDGEKDFTLDFGKVNSVFPNTATPLAGLIDYYVDKHGVSFDFDKYGSVNATKLLSPLELPKNQNELSRSLGKVWKFSSSDEIDEIHKAMISELRKTVRFGEGVLEGIEWSIYEIMDNVLLHSEYSCGYIMGQLHPTSKHVAFTIYDTGQGIYNSLKNSPHRPRTAVDALTMCVKEGVTRDKKLGQGNGMTGLFNLIQEGNGSICITSGNGYFRHSNGEPSTNNMLPYPSNMNQCTTVDFQLDYSNNISLDKVLTFQGKTFPFTNLHIESLEDDRGDLVYKLSEQAEGTGTRESAIRVKNEIVNLFNQSKKNIVLDFDGISISSSSFADELIAKLIIELGLFQFNNIIKLKNMNVSQQQILQRSVIQRLIEEYSKPTVSKKETKK
;
A
#
# COMPACT_ATOMS: atom_id res chain seq x y z
N MET A 1 21.36 25.65 -6.47
CA MET A 1 20.33 24.76 -7.05
C MET A 1 19.30 25.63 -7.74
N THR A 2 19.25 25.59 -9.05
CA THR A 2 18.27 26.33 -9.85
C THR A 2 16.89 25.73 -9.56
N ILE A 3 16.02 26.48 -8.89
CA ILE A 3 14.65 26.06 -8.62
C ILE A 3 13.90 26.13 -9.97
N THR A 4 13.75 24.99 -10.65
CA THR A 4 12.87 24.91 -11.82
C THR A 4 11.44 25.21 -11.37
N LYS A 5 10.75 26.11 -12.09
CA LYS A 5 9.42 26.61 -11.73
C LYS A 5 8.32 25.55 -11.92
N TYR A 6 8.58 24.55 -12.76
CA TYR A 6 7.65 23.47 -13.13
C TYR A 6 8.29 22.08 -12.94
N ASN A 7 7.46 21.11 -12.55
CA ASN A 7 7.90 19.72 -12.42
C ASN A 7 7.94 19.02 -13.77
N VAL A 8 7.11 19.47 -14.71
CA VAL A 8 7.02 18.98 -16.08
C VAL A 8 7.05 20.18 -17.02
N GLU A 9 7.88 20.10 -18.04
CA GLU A 9 8.04 21.14 -19.07
C GLU A 9 7.89 20.49 -20.46
N ARG A 10 7.47 21.27 -21.45
CA ARG A 10 7.29 20.78 -22.82
C ARG A 10 8.09 21.66 -23.78
N ASP A 11 8.76 21.01 -24.73
CA ASP A 11 9.37 21.62 -25.91
C ASP A 11 8.85 20.86 -27.15
N VAL A 12 7.97 21.51 -27.92
CA VAL A 12 7.31 20.90 -29.10
C VAL A 12 6.64 19.55 -28.78
N ASP A 13 7.23 18.43 -29.18
CA ASP A 13 6.76 17.05 -28.99
C ASP A 13 7.36 16.37 -27.75
N VAL A 14 8.39 16.97 -27.15
CA VAL A 14 9.09 16.40 -25.99
C VAL A 14 8.54 16.96 -24.68
N ILE A 15 8.19 16.08 -23.75
CA ILE A 15 7.76 16.41 -22.39
C ILE A 15 8.83 15.94 -21.40
N TYR A 16 9.48 16.91 -20.75
CA TYR A 16 10.55 16.68 -19.78
C TYR A 16 10.01 16.59 -18.36
N PHE A 17 10.31 15.48 -17.68
CA PHE A 17 10.01 15.30 -16.26
C PHE A 17 11.23 15.64 -15.40
N ASN A 18 11.13 16.70 -14.60
CA ASN A 18 12.16 17.08 -13.64
C ASN A 18 12.11 16.23 -12.35
N ASN A 19 10.92 15.79 -11.93
CA ASN A 19 10.70 14.89 -10.79
C ASN A 19 9.30 14.24 -10.83
N LEU A 20 9.17 13.09 -10.16
CA LEU A 20 7.90 12.38 -9.94
C LEU A 20 7.59 12.29 -8.43
N SER A 21 7.63 13.42 -7.72
CA SER A 21 7.51 13.44 -6.25
C SER A 21 6.30 14.21 -5.70
N SER A 22 5.51 14.85 -6.55
CA SER A 22 4.40 15.70 -6.13
C SER A 22 3.19 15.56 -7.04
N PRO A 23 1.95 15.65 -6.50
CA PRO A 23 0.73 15.71 -7.32
C PRO A 23 0.73 16.86 -8.34
N LYS A 24 1.51 17.92 -8.12
CA LYS A 24 1.68 19.01 -9.09
C LYS A 24 2.23 18.51 -10.44
N THR A 25 3.06 17.46 -10.44
CA THR A 25 3.59 16.83 -11.66
C THR A 25 2.46 16.38 -12.58
N ILE A 26 1.37 15.82 -12.03
CA ILE A 26 0.20 15.39 -12.80
C ILE A 26 -0.51 16.60 -13.42
N SER A 27 -0.63 17.68 -12.66
CA SER A 27 -1.23 18.91 -13.17
C SER A 27 -0.40 19.54 -14.29
N ASP A 28 0.92 19.57 -14.14
CA ASP A 28 1.83 20.11 -15.16
C ASP A 28 1.82 19.23 -16.43
N PHE A 29 1.78 17.90 -16.28
CA PHE A 29 1.65 16.96 -17.40
C PHE A 29 0.34 17.18 -18.18
N ILE A 30 -0.82 17.23 -17.51
CA ILE A 30 -2.12 17.47 -18.18
C ILE A 30 -2.11 18.78 -18.97
N LYS A 31 -1.48 19.84 -18.43
CA LYS A 31 -1.36 21.12 -19.15
C LYS A 31 -0.48 21.00 -20.38
N CYS A 32 0.67 20.33 -20.26
CA CYS A 32 1.62 20.14 -21.36
C CYS A 32 1.01 19.32 -22.50
N ILE A 33 0.39 18.18 -22.20
CA ILE A 33 -0.20 17.30 -23.21
C ILE A 33 -1.38 17.96 -23.92
N LYS A 34 -2.26 18.67 -23.18
CA LYS A 34 -3.37 19.42 -23.78
C LYS A 34 -2.88 20.54 -24.69
N ALA A 35 -1.82 21.24 -24.30
CA ALA A 35 -1.21 22.24 -25.15
C ALA A 35 -0.66 21.60 -26.43
N GLY A 36 0.01 20.44 -26.32
CA GLY A 36 0.58 19.74 -27.49
C GLY A 36 -0.48 19.29 -28.48
N ILE A 37 -1.53 18.65 -27.99
CA ILE A 37 -2.66 18.22 -28.82
C ILE A 37 -3.32 19.42 -29.52
N ARG A 38 -3.44 20.57 -28.83
CA ARG A 38 -3.98 21.79 -29.42
C ARG A 38 -3.07 22.36 -30.51
N ASP A 39 -1.76 22.22 -30.35
CA ASP A 39 -0.77 22.68 -31.33
C ASP A 39 -0.65 21.72 -32.53
N GLY A 40 -1.34 20.56 -32.48
CA GLY A 40 -1.43 19.58 -33.57
C GLY A 40 -0.57 18.34 -33.39
N GLU A 41 0.16 18.24 -32.28
CA GLU A 41 1.04 17.12 -31.98
C GLU A 41 0.25 15.85 -31.65
N LYS A 42 0.71 14.72 -32.17
CA LYS A 42 0.14 13.39 -31.92
C LYS A 42 1.14 12.39 -31.36
N ASP A 43 2.42 12.62 -31.60
CA ASP A 43 3.49 11.75 -31.15
C ASP A 43 4.29 12.54 -30.12
N PHE A 44 4.43 12.00 -28.90
CA PHE A 44 5.12 12.67 -27.80
C PHE A 44 6.27 11.84 -27.29
N THR A 45 7.41 12.48 -27.00
CA THR A 45 8.50 11.84 -26.27
C THR A 45 8.46 12.24 -24.80
N LEU A 46 8.36 11.28 -23.88
CA LEU A 46 8.46 11.52 -22.45
C LEU A 46 9.90 11.28 -21.97
N ASP A 47 10.61 12.35 -21.60
CA ASP A 47 11.99 12.29 -21.11
C ASP A 47 12.02 12.28 -19.57
N PHE A 48 12.61 11.24 -19.00
CA PHE A 48 12.74 11.04 -17.56
C PHE A 48 14.17 11.21 -17.04
N GLY A 49 15.07 11.83 -17.81
CA GLY A 49 16.51 11.89 -17.53
C GLY A 49 16.91 12.58 -16.22
N LYS A 50 16.01 13.36 -15.61
CA LYS A 50 16.21 14.00 -14.29
C LYS A 50 15.48 13.30 -13.14
N VAL A 51 14.74 12.21 -13.43
CA VAL A 51 13.92 11.51 -12.45
C VAL A 51 14.74 10.47 -11.69
N ASN A 52 14.96 10.73 -10.41
CA ASN A 52 15.72 9.84 -9.52
C ASN A 52 14.84 8.88 -8.71
N SER A 53 13.58 9.25 -8.49
CA SER A 53 12.67 8.50 -7.64
C SER A 53 11.25 8.67 -8.12
N VAL A 54 10.45 7.63 -7.93
CA VAL A 54 9.07 7.53 -8.39
C VAL A 54 8.21 7.11 -7.21
N PHE A 55 7.11 7.83 -7.00
CA PHE A 55 6.21 7.64 -5.88
C PHE A 55 4.78 7.32 -6.37
N PRO A 56 3.98 6.54 -5.60
CA PRO A 56 2.62 6.15 -5.98
C PRO A 56 1.74 7.31 -6.46
N ASN A 57 1.79 8.45 -5.75
CA ASN A 57 0.95 9.62 -5.99
C ASN A 57 1.17 10.30 -7.35
N THR A 58 2.25 9.95 -8.05
CA THR A 58 2.52 10.38 -9.42
C THR A 58 2.54 9.21 -10.40
N ALA A 59 3.01 8.04 -9.97
CA ALA A 59 3.12 6.89 -10.85
C ALA A 59 1.74 6.40 -11.31
N THR A 60 0.83 6.20 -10.37
CA THR A 60 -0.48 5.64 -10.65
C THR A 60 -1.32 6.57 -11.55
N PRO A 61 -1.43 7.89 -11.26
CA PRO A 61 -2.16 8.79 -12.13
C PRO A 61 -1.51 9.00 -13.49
N LEU A 62 -0.17 9.06 -13.57
CA LEU A 62 0.53 9.24 -14.84
C LEU A 62 0.30 8.02 -15.76
N ALA A 63 0.38 6.80 -15.22
CA ALA A 63 0.09 5.58 -15.95
C ALA A 63 -1.32 5.59 -16.57
N GLY A 64 -2.34 5.88 -15.77
CA GLY A 64 -3.70 5.92 -16.29
C GLY A 64 -3.97 7.08 -17.25
N LEU A 65 -3.31 8.22 -17.08
CA LEU A 65 -3.41 9.34 -18.03
C LEU A 65 -2.75 9.02 -19.37
N ILE A 66 -1.61 8.33 -19.38
CA ILE A 66 -0.97 7.86 -20.62
C ILE A 66 -1.97 6.97 -21.38
N ASP A 67 -2.52 5.95 -20.73
CA ASP A 67 -3.55 5.07 -21.32
C ASP A 67 -4.77 5.86 -21.82
N TYR A 68 -5.25 6.83 -21.04
CA TYR A 68 -6.38 7.69 -21.43
C TYR A 68 -6.12 8.47 -22.71
N TYR A 69 -4.96 9.14 -22.81
CA TYR A 69 -4.65 9.97 -23.97
C TYR A 69 -4.42 9.10 -25.20
N VAL A 70 -3.76 7.94 -25.06
CA VAL A 70 -3.62 6.96 -26.15
C VAL A 70 -5.01 6.52 -26.67
N ASP A 71 -5.91 6.09 -25.77
CA ASP A 71 -7.23 5.57 -26.15
C ASP A 71 -8.18 6.65 -26.71
N LYS A 72 -8.28 7.82 -26.05
CA LYS A 72 -9.28 8.84 -26.39
C LYS A 72 -8.81 9.88 -27.40
N HIS A 73 -7.51 10.14 -27.47
CA HIS A 73 -6.95 11.16 -28.35
C HIS A 73 -6.10 10.57 -29.47
N GLY A 74 -5.81 9.26 -29.45
CA GLY A 74 -5.00 8.60 -30.47
C GLY A 74 -3.58 9.15 -30.54
N VAL A 75 -3.04 9.60 -29.40
CA VAL A 75 -1.64 10.02 -29.29
C VAL A 75 -0.74 8.81 -29.08
N SER A 76 0.51 8.89 -29.52
CA SER A 76 1.55 7.91 -29.21
C SER A 76 2.56 8.51 -28.23
N PHE A 77 3.18 7.63 -27.44
CA PHE A 77 4.23 8.01 -26.50
C PHE A 77 5.48 7.17 -26.72
N ASP A 78 6.59 7.85 -27.00
CA ASP A 78 7.94 7.31 -26.93
C ASP A 78 8.56 7.69 -25.57
N PHE A 79 9.47 6.87 -25.07
CA PHE A 79 10.06 7.05 -23.75
C PHE A 79 11.58 7.17 -23.84
N ASP A 80 12.15 8.24 -23.29
CA ASP A 80 13.59 8.46 -23.22
C ASP A 80 14.09 8.50 -21.76
N LYS A 81 15.30 8.00 -21.53
CA LYS A 81 16.02 8.00 -20.24
C LYS A 81 15.19 7.51 -19.04
N TYR A 82 14.37 6.48 -19.23
CA TYR A 82 13.36 6.01 -18.28
C TYR A 82 13.82 4.86 -17.36
N GLY A 83 15.13 4.61 -17.22
CA GLY A 83 15.67 3.45 -16.50
C GLY A 83 15.16 3.31 -15.05
N SER A 84 15.15 4.40 -14.28
CA SER A 84 14.64 4.44 -12.90
C SER A 84 13.12 4.27 -12.82
N VAL A 85 12.40 4.70 -13.86
CA VAL A 85 10.93 4.65 -13.96
C VAL A 85 10.46 3.24 -14.31
N ASN A 86 11.21 2.51 -15.15
CA ASN A 86 10.83 1.18 -15.63
C ASN A 86 10.63 0.16 -14.50
N ALA A 87 11.40 0.28 -13.41
CA ALA A 87 11.28 -0.59 -12.24
C ALA A 87 9.88 -0.54 -11.59
N THR A 88 9.21 0.62 -11.69
CA THR A 88 7.87 0.83 -11.13
C THR A 88 6.74 0.37 -12.03
N LYS A 89 7.04 -0.08 -13.26
CA LYS A 89 6.02 -0.47 -14.24
C LYS A 89 5.01 0.64 -14.56
N LEU A 90 5.35 1.90 -14.30
CA LEU A 90 4.52 3.06 -14.61
C LEU A 90 4.16 3.15 -16.11
N LEU A 91 5.15 2.94 -16.99
CA LEU A 91 4.98 3.08 -18.45
C LEU A 91 4.34 1.84 -19.10
N SER A 92 4.30 0.73 -18.39
CA SER A 92 3.65 -0.51 -18.81
C SER A 92 3.09 -1.20 -17.57
N PRO A 93 1.94 -0.72 -17.05
CA PRO A 93 1.31 -1.26 -15.85
C PRO A 93 1.12 -2.78 -15.94
N LEU A 94 1.28 -3.44 -14.81
CA LEU A 94 1.11 -4.89 -14.73
C LEU A 94 -0.37 -5.25 -14.79
N GLU A 95 -0.70 -6.26 -15.58
CA GLU A 95 -2.05 -6.76 -15.78
C GLU A 95 -2.09 -8.26 -15.49
N LEU A 96 -3.20 -8.74 -14.92
CA LEU A 96 -3.46 -10.17 -14.77
C LEU A 96 -4.28 -10.69 -15.97
N PRO A 97 -4.14 -11.98 -16.33
CA PRO A 97 -3.22 -12.98 -15.75
C PRO A 97 -1.78 -12.90 -16.30
N LYS A 98 -1.47 -11.91 -17.17
CA LYS A 98 -0.18 -11.83 -17.89
C LYS A 98 1.03 -11.75 -16.95
N ASN A 99 0.88 -11.09 -15.80
CA ASN A 99 1.96 -10.81 -14.84
C ASN A 99 1.82 -11.55 -13.51
N GLN A 100 1.25 -12.76 -13.51
CA GLN A 100 1.05 -13.59 -12.29
C GLN A 100 2.33 -13.74 -11.45
N ASN A 101 3.49 -13.88 -12.11
CA ASN A 101 4.79 -14.06 -11.46
C ASN A 101 5.21 -12.85 -10.61
N GLU A 102 4.73 -11.65 -10.96
CA GLU A 102 5.05 -10.40 -10.26
C GLU A 102 4.28 -10.25 -8.94
N LEU A 103 3.21 -11.03 -8.70
CA LEU A 103 2.42 -10.99 -7.46
C LEU A 103 3.25 -11.31 -6.21
N SER A 104 4.33 -12.10 -6.36
CA SER A 104 5.26 -12.40 -5.25
C SER A 104 5.96 -11.15 -4.69
N ARG A 105 6.08 -10.09 -5.50
CA ARG A 105 6.70 -8.79 -5.18
C ARG A 105 5.85 -7.69 -5.83
N SER A 106 4.64 -7.51 -5.32
CA SER A 106 3.61 -6.64 -5.87
C SER A 106 3.81 -5.16 -5.53
N LEU A 107 4.44 -4.83 -4.40
CA LEU A 107 4.72 -3.46 -3.99
C LEU A 107 5.79 -2.80 -4.88
N GLY A 108 5.74 -1.48 -4.95
CA GLY A 108 6.65 -0.66 -5.75
C GLY A 108 6.37 -0.73 -7.26
N LYS A 109 5.27 -1.35 -7.68
CA LYS A 109 4.88 -1.50 -9.09
C LYS A 109 3.44 -1.01 -9.29
N VAL A 110 3.17 -0.40 -10.45
CA VAL A 110 1.82 0.00 -10.86
C VAL A 110 1.11 -1.23 -11.43
N TRP A 111 -0.05 -1.53 -10.85
CA TRP A 111 -0.97 -2.57 -11.31
C TRP A 111 -2.21 -1.93 -11.91
N LYS A 112 -2.71 -2.50 -12.99
CA LYS A 112 -3.99 -2.16 -13.61
C LYS A 112 -4.98 -3.28 -13.36
N PHE A 113 -6.20 -2.91 -13.01
CA PHE A 113 -7.29 -3.84 -12.71
C PHE A 113 -8.59 -3.37 -13.36
N SER A 114 -9.46 -4.32 -13.68
CA SER A 114 -10.70 -4.14 -14.43
C SER A 114 -11.82 -5.08 -13.97
N SER A 115 -11.52 -6.03 -13.09
CA SER A 115 -12.49 -6.99 -12.54
C SER A 115 -12.26 -7.25 -11.05
N SER A 116 -13.29 -7.77 -10.36
CA SER A 116 -13.21 -8.11 -8.95
C SER A 116 -12.21 -9.23 -8.65
N ASP A 117 -12.02 -10.18 -9.56
CA ASP A 117 -11.02 -11.26 -9.42
C ASP A 117 -9.60 -10.70 -9.43
N GLU A 118 -9.32 -9.75 -10.34
CA GLU A 118 -8.02 -9.05 -10.38
C GLU A 118 -7.77 -8.23 -9.12
N ILE A 119 -8.81 -7.57 -8.59
CA ILE A 119 -8.72 -6.85 -7.32
C ILE A 119 -8.32 -7.80 -6.20
N ASP A 120 -8.99 -8.95 -6.08
CA ASP A 120 -8.75 -9.94 -5.02
C ASP A 120 -7.31 -10.48 -5.08
N GLU A 121 -6.80 -10.83 -6.27
CA GLU A 121 -5.43 -11.32 -6.43
C GLU A 121 -4.36 -10.24 -6.11
N ILE A 122 -4.52 -9.03 -6.64
CA ILE A 122 -3.59 -7.92 -6.40
C ILE A 122 -3.60 -7.52 -4.92
N HIS A 123 -4.78 -7.42 -4.32
CA HIS A 123 -4.96 -7.10 -2.91
C HIS A 123 -4.28 -8.14 -2.02
N LYS A 124 -4.58 -9.44 -2.20
CA LYS A 124 -3.95 -10.53 -1.44
C LYS A 124 -2.43 -10.51 -1.55
N ALA A 125 -1.91 -10.26 -2.75
CA ALA A 125 -0.47 -10.15 -3.00
C ALA A 125 0.17 -8.98 -2.25
N MET A 126 -0.45 -7.79 -2.27
CA MET A 126 0.07 -6.61 -1.57
C MET A 126 0.07 -6.80 -0.05
N ILE A 127 -1.03 -7.31 0.51
CA ILE A 127 -1.13 -7.54 1.97
C ILE A 127 -0.17 -8.66 2.40
N SER A 128 -0.02 -9.73 1.61
CA SER A 128 0.98 -10.78 1.85
C SER A 128 2.41 -10.24 1.88
N GLU A 129 2.77 -9.37 0.92
CA GLU A 129 4.08 -8.75 0.91
C GLU A 129 4.30 -7.81 2.11
N LEU A 130 3.30 -7.00 2.48
CA LEU A 130 3.37 -6.15 3.66
C LEU A 130 3.61 -6.99 4.94
N ARG A 131 2.79 -8.03 5.16
CA ARG A 131 2.88 -8.96 6.31
C ARG A 131 4.29 -9.52 6.52
N LYS A 132 4.99 -9.82 5.43
CA LYS A 132 6.34 -10.40 5.44
C LYS A 132 7.45 -9.35 5.53
N THR A 133 7.19 -8.10 5.13
CA THR A 133 8.27 -7.12 4.95
C THR A 133 8.56 -6.30 6.21
N VAL A 134 7.52 -5.89 6.95
CA VAL A 134 7.67 -5.12 8.20
C VAL A 134 6.69 -5.59 9.28
N ARG A 135 6.94 -5.17 10.52
CA ARG A 135 6.04 -5.36 11.64
C ARG A 135 5.12 -4.15 11.77
N PHE A 136 3.83 -4.41 11.85
CA PHE A 136 2.79 -3.39 12.00
C PHE A 136 2.40 -3.22 13.46
N GLY A 137 2.03 -1.98 13.80
CA GLY A 137 1.24 -1.71 15.00
C GLY A 137 -0.11 -2.44 14.94
N GLU A 138 -0.69 -2.68 16.10
CA GLU A 138 -1.99 -3.36 16.23
C GLU A 138 -3.07 -2.63 15.42
N GLY A 139 -3.88 -3.39 14.67
CA GLY A 139 -4.99 -2.90 13.86
C GLY A 139 -4.59 -2.24 12.53
N VAL A 140 -3.33 -1.82 12.34
CA VAL A 140 -2.93 -1.03 11.17
C VAL A 140 -3.06 -1.82 9.88
N LEU A 141 -2.57 -3.06 9.87
CA LEU A 141 -2.55 -3.88 8.67
C LEU A 141 -3.97 -4.24 8.23
N GLU A 142 -4.85 -4.57 9.17
CA GLU A 142 -6.27 -4.84 8.92
C GLU A 142 -6.99 -3.59 8.39
N GLY A 143 -6.68 -2.41 8.95
CA GLY A 143 -7.23 -1.14 8.46
C GLY A 143 -6.81 -0.87 7.01
N ILE A 144 -5.54 -1.10 6.68
CA ILE A 144 -5.02 -0.99 5.31
C ILE A 144 -5.67 -2.02 4.38
N GLU A 145 -5.76 -3.28 4.82
CA GLU A 145 -6.37 -4.39 4.10
C GLU A 145 -7.81 -4.06 3.71
N TRP A 146 -8.63 -3.62 4.67
CA TRP A 146 -10.00 -3.20 4.40
C TRP A 146 -10.07 -1.98 3.48
N SER A 147 -9.25 -0.95 3.74
CA SER A 147 -9.33 0.31 3.00
C SER A 147 -8.94 0.16 1.53
N ILE A 148 -7.89 -0.60 1.22
CA ILE A 148 -7.46 -0.79 -0.18
C ILE A 148 -8.55 -1.50 -0.97
N TYR A 149 -9.14 -2.56 -0.40
CA TYR A 149 -10.19 -3.32 -1.05
C TYR A 149 -11.40 -2.44 -1.38
N GLU A 150 -11.88 -1.67 -0.39
CA GLU A 150 -13.00 -0.74 -0.56
C GLU A 150 -12.73 0.34 -1.61
N ILE A 151 -11.53 0.93 -1.62
CA ILE A 151 -11.21 1.97 -2.61
C ILE A 151 -11.07 1.40 -4.02
N MET A 152 -10.50 0.20 -4.18
CA MET A 152 -10.43 -0.48 -5.47
C MET A 152 -11.82 -0.86 -5.98
N ASP A 153 -12.69 -1.38 -5.12
CA ASP A 153 -14.07 -1.75 -5.49
C ASP A 153 -14.91 -0.51 -5.87
N ASN A 154 -14.72 0.62 -5.17
CA ASN A 154 -15.34 1.90 -5.53
C ASN A 154 -15.00 2.34 -6.96
N VAL A 155 -13.81 2.01 -7.48
CA VAL A 155 -13.46 2.31 -8.87
C VAL A 155 -14.38 1.54 -9.82
N LEU A 156 -14.58 0.23 -9.61
CA LEU A 156 -15.44 -0.58 -10.48
C LEU A 156 -16.92 -0.16 -10.39
N LEU A 157 -17.39 0.17 -9.18
CA LEU A 157 -18.81 0.51 -8.94
C LEU A 157 -19.20 1.92 -9.40
N HIS A 158 -18.28 2.88 -9.35
CA HIS A 158 -18.64 4.31 -9.46
C HIS A 158 -17.94 5.08 -10.59
N SER A 159 -16.83 4.59 -11.13
CA SER A 159 -16.09 5.32 -12.17
C SER A 159 -16.83 5.39 -13.50
N GLU A 160 -17.77 4.47 -13.78
CA GLU A 160 -18.36 4.23 -15.11
C GLU A 160 -17.32 3.98 -16.21
N TYR A 161 -16.09 3.61 -15.83
CA TYR A 161 -14.98 3.37 -16.72
C TYR A 161 -14.36 2.00 -16.43
N SER A 162 -13.76 1.39 -17.45
CA SER A 162 -13.49 -0.05 -17.45
C SER A 162 -12.27 -0.51 -16.64
N CYS A 163 -11.51 0.39 -16.01
CA CYS A 163 -10.32 0.00 -15.24
C CYS A 163 -9.87 1.05 -14.21
N GLY A 164 -9.12 0.57 -13.21
CA GLY A 164 -8.40 1.34 -12.22
C GLY A 164 -6.92 0.94 -12.16
N TYR A 165 -6.16 1.73 -11.42
CA TYR A 165 -4.73 1.54 -11.22
C TYR A 165 -4.39 1.65 -9.73
N ILE A 166 -3.45 0.85 -9.25
CA ILE A 166 -2.97 0.90 -7.87
C ILE A 166 -1.45 0.74 -7.80
N MET A 167 -0.83 1.46 -6.87
CA MET A 167 0.55 1.23 -6.46
C MET A 167 0.66 1.41 -4.94
N GLY A 168 1.27 0.43 -4.27
CA GLY A 168 1.66 0.52 -2.87
C GLY A 168 3.18 0.62 -2.74
N GLN A 169 3.67 1.43 -1.80
CA GLN A 169 5.09 1.54 -1.51
C GLN A 169 5.33 1.58 -0.01
N LEU A 170 6.38 0.87 0.42
CA LEU A 170 6.83 0.85 1.79
C LEU A 170 8.10 1.68 1.93
N HIS A 171 8.19 2.48 2.99
CA HIS A 171 9.36 3.28 3.34
C HIS A 171 9.88 2.88 4.73
N PRO A 172 10.70 1.82 4.83
CA PRO A 172 11.12 1.27 6.11
C PRO A 172 11.86 2.26 7.02
N THR A 173 12.67 3.14 6.43
CA THR A 173 13.49 4.11 7.17
C THR A 173 12.63 5.16 7.88
N SER A 174 11.59 5.68 7.21
CA SER A 174 10.67 6.65 7.80
C SER A 174 9.51 5.98 8.53
N LYS A 175 9.35 4.66 8.41
CA LYS A 175 8.21 3.87 8.91
C LYS A 175 6.85 4.22 8.29
N HIS A 176 6.85 4.66 7.04
CA HIS A 176 5.62 4.99 6.33
C HIS A 176 5.26 3.95 5.29
N VAL A 177 3.97 3.76 5.08
CA VAL A 177 3.41 3.05 3.93
C VAL A 177 2.53 4.01 3.15
N ALA A 178 2.62 3.97 1.82
CA ALA A 178 1.91 4.85 0.91
C ALA A 178 1.16 4.03 -0.14
N PHE A 179 -0.09 4.40 -0.39
CA PHE A 179 -0.91 3.80 -1.43
C PHE A 179 -1.57 4.88 -2.28
N THR A 180 -1.58 4.67 -3.59
CA THR A 180 -2.35 5.50 -4.50
C THR A 180 -3.19 4.62 -5.40
N ILE A 181 -4.50 4.89 -5.41
CA ILE A 181 -5.47 4.32 -6.33
C ILE A 181 -5.92 5.43 -7.29
N TYR A 182 -6.04 5.11 -8.57
CA TYR A 182 -6.43 6.04 -9.61
C TYR A 182 -7.42 5.43 -10.60
N ASP A 183 -8.38 6.23 -11.05
CA ASP A 183 -9.26 5.90 -12.18
C ASP A 183 -9.41 7.09 -13.14
N THR A 184 -9.69 6.79 -14.40
CA THR A 184 -9.89 7.79 -15.48
C THR A 184 -11.38 8.05 -15.77
N GLY A 185 -12.26 7.66 -14.87
CA GLY A 185 -13.70 7.71 -15.06
C GLY A 185 -14.34 9.07 -14.76
N GLN A 186 -15.64 9.04 -14.49
CA GLN A 186 -16.47 10.24 -14.41
C GLN A 186 -16.11 11.19 -13.27
N GLY A 187 -15.43 10.69 -12.23
CA GLY A 187 -15.07 11.43 -11.02
C GLY A 187 -16.20 11.55 -9.98
N ILE A 188 -15.82 11.91 -8.75
CA ILE A 188 -16.70 11.91 -7.57
C ILE A 188 -17.85 12.91 -7.73
N TYR A 189 -17.58 14.12 -8.23
CA TYR A 189 -18.63 15.13 -8.43
C TYR A 189 -19.71 14.65 -9.39
N ASN A 190 -19.31 14.11 -10.55
CA ASN A 190 -20.28 13.61 -11.54
C ASN A 190 -21.06 12.39 -11.03
N SER A 191 -20.42 11.51 -10.25
CA SER A 191 -21.09 10.37 -9.62
C SER A 191 -22.16 10.84 -8.61
N LEU A 192 -21.85 11.86 -7.81
CA LEU A 192 -22.73 12.35 -6.75
C LEU A 192 -23.77 13.40 -7.21
N LYS A 193 -23.59 14.09 -8.35
CA LYS A 193 -24.47 15.21 -8.77
C LYS A 193 -25.94 14.83 -8.87
N ASN A 194 -26.23 13.57 -9.24
CA ASN A 194 -27.57 13.03 -9.38
C ASN A 194 -28.05 12.23 -8.15
N SER A 195 -27.21 12.12 -7.11
CA SER A 195 -27.55 11.47 -5.85
C SER A 195 -28.44 12.37 -4.96
N PRO A 196 -28.93 11.89 -3.81
CA PRO A 196 -29.57 12.75 -2.81
C PRO A 196 -28.66 13.84 -2.22
N HIS A 197 -27.33 13.67 -2.30
CA HIS A 197 -26.35 14.59 -1.70
C HIS A 197 -26.13 15.87 -2.52
N ARG A 198 -26.26 15.79 -3.85
CA ARG A 198 -26.20 16.90 -4.82
C ARG A 198 -25.14 17.97 -4.49
N PRO A 199 -23.84 17.63 -4.48
CA PRO A 199 -22.78 18.61 -4.22
C PRO A 199 -22.83 19.75 -5.24
N ARG A 200 -22.50 20.98 -4.82
CA ARG A 200 -22.52 22.16 -5.70
C ARG A 200 -21.21 22.31 -6.48
N THR A 201 -20.11 21.90 -5.88
CA THR A 201 -18.76 21.98 -6.45
C THR A 201 -18.00 20.65 -6.29
N ALA A 202 -16.90 20.49 -7.04
CA ALA A 202 -16.02 19.34 -6.85
C ALA A 202 -15.44 19.27 -5.43
N VAL A 203 -15.09 20.41 -4.83
CA VAL A 203 -14.61 20.47 -3.44
C VAL A 203 -15.70 20.04 -2.46
N ASP A 204 -16.95 20.45 -2.67
CA ASP A 204 -18.07 19.98 -1.84
C ASP A 204 -18.21 18.45 -1.97
N ALA A 205 -18.10 17.91 -3.17
CA ALA A 205 -18.16 16.46 -3.38
C ALA A 205 -17.04 15.71 -2.64
N LEU A 206 -15.82 16.23 -2.65
CA LEU A 206 -14.67 15.65 -1.95
C LEU A 206 -14.81 15.75 -0.42
N THR A 207 -15.29 16.87 0.10
CA THR A 207 -15.53 17.03 1.55
C THR A 207 -16.74 16.23 2.04
N MET A 208 -17.68 15.90 1.15
CA MET A 208 -18.80 15.01 1.43
C MET A 208 -18.39 13.55 1.39
N CYS A 209 -17.58 13.10 0.43
CA CYS A 209 -17.31 11.67 0.25
C CYS A 209 -16.57 11.01 1.42
N VAL A 210 -15.86 11.80 2.23
CA VAL A 210 -15.20 11.32 3.48
C VAL A 210 -16.15 11.23 4.68
N LYS A 211 -17.43 11.58 4.52
CA LYS A 211 -18.45 11.50 5.58
C LYS A 211 -19.30 10.23 5.44
N GLU A 212 -19.77 9.72 6.58
CA GLU A 212 -20.57 8.50 6.64
C GLU A 212 -21.81 8.55 5.75
N GLY A 213 -22.09 7.44 5.06
CA GLY A 213 -23.32 7.24 4.29
C GLY A 213 -23.38 8.03 2.97
N VAL A 214 -22.26 8.60 2.53
CA VAL A 214 -22.17 9.31 1.24
C VAL A 214 -21.87 8.33 0.12
N THR A 215 -22.84 8.16 -0.77
CA THR A 215 -22.83 7.21 -1.89
C THR A 215 -23.78 7.68 -2.98
N ARG A 216 -23.57 7.26 -4.24
CA ARG A 216 -24.46 7.56 -5.36
C ARG A 216 -25.83 6.92 -5.18
N ASP A 217 -25.87 5.66 -4.76
CA ASP A 217 -27.08 4.88 -4.54
C ASP A 217 -26.85 3.89 -3.38
N LYS A 218 -27.74 3.91 -2.39
CA LYS A 218 -27.70 2.98 -1.25
C LYS A 218 -27.91 1.52 -1.64
N LYS A 219 -28.47 1.27 -2.83
CA LYS A 219 -28.59 -0.09 -3.38
C LYS A 219 -27.28 -0.61 -3.97
N LEU A 220 -26.38 0.30 -4.39
CA LEU A 220 -25.08 -0.04 -4.98
C LEU A 220 -23.96 -0.06 -3.95
N GLY A 221 -24.05 0.75 -2.89
CA GLY A 221 -23.05 0.76 -1.82
C GLY A 221 -23.54 1.52 -0.59
N GLN A 222 -22.98 1.22 0.58
CA GLN A 222 -23.41 1.83 1.85
C GLN A 222 -22.78 3.21 2.11
N GLY A 223 -21.72 3.58 1.39
CA GLY A 223 -21.01 4.85 1.58
C GLY A 223 -20.05 4.85 2.78
N ASN A 224 -19.47 3.69 3.11
CA ASN A 224 -18.58 3.53 4.26
C ASN A 224 -17.10 3.46 3.87
N GLY A 225 -16.75 2.99 2.66
CA GLY A 225 -15.35 2.79 2.23
C GLY A 225 -14.43 4.00 2.44
N MET A 226 -14.77 5.14 1.84
CA MET A 226 -13.98 6.37 1.99
C MET A 226 -13.99 6.93 3.42
N THR A 227 -15.08 6.72 4.17
CA THR A 227 -15.16 7.14 5.57
C THR A 227 -14.26 6.29 6.46
N GLY A 228 -14.24 4.96 6.27
CA GLY A 228 -13.35 4.07 7.02
C GLY A 228 -11.88 4.37 6.71
N LEU A 229 -11.53 4.64 5.45
CA LEU A 229 -10.20 5.13 5.11
C LEU A 229 -9.89 6.46 5.81
N PHE A 230 -10.82 7.42 5.82
CA PHE A 230 -10.60 8.70 6.50
C PHE A 230 -10.42 8.53 8.03
N ASN A 231 -11.22 7.66 8.66
CA ASN A 231 -11.10 7.33 10.09
C ASN A 231 -9.76 6.65 10.40
N LEU A 232 -9.29 5.75 9.52
CA LEU A 232 -7.97 5.13 9.61
C LEU A 232 -6.86 6.19 9.61
N ILE A 233 -6.95 7.17 8.71
CA ILE A 233 -5.98 8.26 8.61
C ILE A 233 -6.00 9.16 9.86
N GLN A 234 -7.19 9.45 10.41
CA GLN A 234 -7.33 10.22 11.65
C GLN A 234 -6.71 9.49 12.85
N GLU A 235 -7.06 8.22 13.06
CA GLU A 235 -6.56 7.43 14.19
C GLU A 235 -5.05 7.15 14.07
N GLY A 236 -4.57 6.91 12.85
CA GLY A 236 -3.16 6.63 12.57
C GLY A 236 -2.26 7.87 12.42
N ASN A 237 -2.79 9.08 12.62
CA ASN A 237 -2.09 10.35 12.35
C ASN A 237 -1.44 10.40 10.95
N GLY A 238 -2.13 9.84 9.96
CA GLY A 238 -1.66 9.75 8.59
C GLY A 238 -1.90 11.01 7.78
N SER A 239 -1.80 10.85 6.46
CA SER A 239 -2.24 11.87 5.51
C SER A 239 -3.01 11.25 4.36
N ILE A 240 -3.97 12.00 3.84
CA ILE A 240 -4.76 11.63 2.66
C ILE A 240 -4.87 12.82 1.72
N CYS A 241 -4.79 12.56 0.44
CA CYS A 241 -4.98 13.49 -0.66
C CYS A 241 -5.94 12.87 -1.68
N ILE A 242 -7.05 13.54 -1.92
CA ILE A 242 -8.06 13.13 -2.90
C ILE A 242 -8.13 14.21 -3.98
N THR A 243 -8.02 13.82 -5.23
CA THR A 243 -8.23 14.71 -6.38
C THR A 243 -9.27 14.15 -7.31
N SER A 244 -10.23 14.96 -7.73
CA SER A 244 -11.22 14.56 -8.72
C SER A 244 -11.73 15.78 -9.48
N GLY A 245 -11.62 15.74 -10.81
CA GLY A 245 -11.90 16.89 -11.67
C GLY A 245 -11.01 18.06 -11.31
N ASN A 246 -11.60 19.23 -11.11
CA ASN A 246 -10.88 20.40 -10.63
C ASN A 246 -10.71 20.44 -9.10
N GLY A 247 -11.30 19.51 -8.37
CA GLY A 247 -11.27 19.45 -6.91
C GLY A 247 -10.00 18.81 -6.36
N TYR A 248 -9.52 19.37 -5.26
CA TYR A 248 -8.44 18.88 -4.43
C TYR A 248 -8.88 18.93 -2.97
N PHE A 249 -8.66 17.85 -2.25
CA PHE A 249 -8.82 17.75 -0.81
C PHE A 249 -7.59 17.07 -0.23
N ARG A 250 -6.98 17.67 0.80
CA ARG A 250 -5.92 17.05 1.57
C ARG A 250 -6.23 17.18 3.05
N HIS A 251 -5.95 16.12 3.80
CA HIS A 251 -5.93 16.15 5.25
C HIS A 251 -4.58 15.62 5.74
N SER A 252 -3.89 16.42 6.56
CA SER A 252 -2.59 16.08 7.15
C SER A 252 -2.43 16.90 8.41
N ASN A 253 -1.96 16.29 9.51
CA ASN A 253 -1.75 16.97 10.80
C ASN A 253 -3.00 17.68 11.34
N GLY A 254 -4.20 17.13 11.12
CA GLY A 254 -5.46 17.71 11.63
C GLY A 254 -6.06 18.83 10.78
N GLU A 255 -5.33 19.39 9.81
CA GLU A 255 -5.79 20.54 9.02
C GLU A 255 -6.23 20.12 7.60
N PRO A 256 -7.50 20.36 7.21
CA PRO A 256 -7.95 20.16 5.86
C PRO A 256 -7.51 21.32 4.94
N SER A 257 -7.02 20.99 3.75
CA SER A 257 -6.64 21.93 2.69
C SER A 257 -7.41 21.60 1.41
N THR A 258 -8.01 22.60 0.78
CA THR A 258 -8.81 22.42 -0.45
C THR A 258 -8.39 23.35 -1.58
N ASN A 259 -8.56 22.91 -2.83
CA ASN A 259 -8.38 23.72 -4.03
C ASN A 259 -9.40 23.28 -5.10
N ASN A 260 -9.81 24.18 -5.99
CA ASN A 260 -10.80 23.95 -7.04
C ASN A 260 -10.29 24.32 -8.46
N MET A 261 -8.97 24.42 -8.63
CA MET A 261 -8.32 24.85 -9.88
C MET A 261 -7.42 23.78 -10.51
N LEU A 262 -7.59 22.50 -10.15
CA LEU A 262 -6.79 21.45 -10.78
C LEU A 262 -7.19 21.28 -12.26
N PRO A 263 -6.22 21.06 -13.16
CA PRO A 263 -6.51 20.62 -14.51
C PRO A 263 -6.91 19.13 -14.48
N TYR A 264 -7.83 18.76 -15.35
CA TYR A 264 -8.32 17.39 -15.52
C TYR A 264 -8.57 17.12 -17.01
N PRO A 265 -8.64 15.85 -17.47
CA PRO A 265 -8.72 15.53 -18.90
C PRO A 265 -9.95 16.09 -19.61
N SER A 266 -11.16 15.79 -19.13
CA SER A 266 -12.40 16.27 -19.75
C SER A 266 -13.57 16.35 -18.76
N ASN A 267 -14.67 17.02 -19.12
CA ASN A 267 -15.86 17.07 -18.25
C ASN A 267 -16.53 15.70 -18.05
N MET A 268 -16.33 14.77 -18.99
CA MET A 268 -16.80 13.39 -18.92
C MET A 268 -15.82 12.47 -18.18
N ASN A 269 -14.53 12.82 -18.16
CA ASN A 269 -13.45 12.09 -17.51
C ASN A 269 -12.76 13.01 -16.51
N GLN A 270 -13.39 13.23 -15.36
CA GLN A 270 -12.82 14.05 -14.30
C GLN A 270 -11.74 13.30 -13.51
N CYS A 271 -11.71 11.97 -13.60
CA CYS A 271 -10.78 11.09 -12.90
C CYS A 271 -10.92 11.16 -11.37
N THR A 272 -10.36 10.18 -10.69
CA THR A 272 -10.21 10.22 -9.23
C THR A 272 -8.84 9.67 -8.86
N THR A 273 -8.12 10.39 -8.01
CA THR A 273 -6.94 9.87 -7.32
C THR A 273 -7.22 9.87 -5.83
N VAL A 274 -6.97 8.74 -5.17
CA VAL A 274 -6.98 8.59 -3.72
C VAL A 274 -5.56 8.19 -3.32
N ASP A 275 -4.83 9.13 -2.75
CA ASP A 275 -3.47 8.94 -2.22
C ASP A 275 -3.51 9.01 -0.71
N PHE A 276 -2.95 8.02 -0.01
CA PHE A 276 -2.88 8.04 1.44
C PHE A 276 -1.58 7.45 1.97
N GLN A 277 -1.17 7.93 3.14
CA GLN A 277 0.05 7.54 3.82
C GLN A 277 -0.19 7.37 5.32
N LEU A 278 0.42 6.35 5.91
CA LEU A 278 0.30 6.01 7.33
C LEU A 278 1.66 5.68 7.93
N ASP A 279 1.89 6.10 9.18
CA ASP A 279 2.94 5.51 10.00
C ASP A 279 2.47 4.12 10.44
N TYR A 280 3.15 3.08 9.98
CA TYR A 280 2.72 1.72 10.23
C TYR A 280 3.13 1.19 11.61
N SER A 281 3.85 1.97 12.41
CA SER A 281 4.41 1.54 13.69
C SER A 281 3.57 1.87 14.92
N ASN A 282 2.58 2.76 14.77
CA ASN A 282 1.68 3.14 15.86
C ASN A 282 0.42 2.27 15.83
N ASN A 283 -0.06 1.86 17.00
CA ASN A 283 -1.30 1.10 17.10
C ASN A 283 -2.50 1.97 16.73
N ILE A 284 -3.52 1.36 16.14
CA ILE A 284 -4.81 1.99 15.87
C ILE A 284 -5.94 1.12 16.42
N SER A 285 -7.05 1.76 16.79
CA SER A 285 -8.26 1.04 17.19
C SER A 285 -9.14 0.75 15.97
N LEU A 286 -9.20 -0.52 15.54
CA LEU A 286 -10.10 -0.94 14.47
C LEU A 286 -11.57 -0.62 14.77
N ASP A 287 -11.99 -0.73 16.02
CA ASP A 287 -13.36 -0.39 16.43
C ASP A 287 -13.69 1.07 16.10
N LYS A 288 -12.76 2.01 16.32
CA LYS A 288 -12.98 3.42 15.93
C LYS A 288 -12.96 3.63 14.43
N VAL A 289 -12.13 2.88 13.70
CA VAL A 289 -12.00 2.99 12.25
C VAL A 289 -13.25 2.46 11.54
N LEU A 290 -13.78 1.33 12.01
CA LEU A 290 -14.84 0.56 11.37
C LEU A 290 -16.20 0.67 12.09
N THR A 291 -16.38 1.68 12.95
CA THR A 291 -17.70 2.01 13.50
C THR A 291 -18.38 3.03 12.60
N PHE A 292 -19.55 2.66 12.09
CA PHE A 292 -20.38 3.51 11.25
C PHE A 292 -21.77 3.60 11.86
N GLN A 293 -22.32 4.81 12.01
CA GLN A 293 -23.66 5.03 12.59
C GLN A 293 -23.86 4.34 13.96
N GLY A 294 -22.81 4.29 14.78
CA GLY A 294 -22.83 3.64 16.10
C GLY A 294 -22.81 2.11 16.08
N LYS A 295 -22.59 1.48 14.93
CA LYS A 295 -22.40 0.02 14.80
C LYS A 295 -20.99 -0.29 14.32
N THR A 296 -20.27 -1.08 15.11
CA THR A 296 -18.95 -1.58 14.75
C THR A 296 -19.08 -2.71 13.73
N PHE A 297 -18.42 -2.56 12.60
CA PHE A 297 -18.34 -3.59 11.58
C PHE A 297 -17.32 -4.65 12.01
N PRO A 298 -17.71 -5.94 12.13
CA PRO A 298 -16.78 -6.98 12.50
C PRO A 298 -15.85 -7.27 11.31
N PHE A 299 -14.57 -6.93 11.45
CA PHE A 299 -13.56 -7.31 10.47
C PHE A 299 -13.18 -8.78 10.65
N THR A 300 -13.38 -9.58 9.61
CA THR A 300 -12.99 -10.99 9.59
C THR A 300 -11.68 -11.16 8.81
N ASN A 301 -10.64 -11.63 9.47
CA ASN A 301 -9.35 -11.89 8.84
C ASN A 301 -9.30 -13.34 8.31
N LEU A 302 -9.66 -13.51 7.04
CA LEU A 302 -9.69 -14.82 6.37
C LEU A 302 -8.34 -15.54 6.38
N HIS A 303 -7.23 -14.79 6.37
CA HIS A 303 -5.89 -15.38 6.43
C HIS A 303 -5.63 -16.01 7.81
N ILE A 304 -5.99 -15.33 8.90
CA ILE A 304 -5.88 -15.88 10.25
C ILE A 304 -6.78 -17.11 10.40
N GLU A 305 -8.03 -17.03 9.92
CA GLU A 305 -8.95 -18.18 9.94
C GLU A 305 -8.39 -19.39 9.19
N SER A 306 -7.75 -19.18 8.03
CA SER A 306 -7.15 -20.26 7.24
C SER A 306 -5.99 -20.98 7.93
N LEU A 307 -5.38 -20.35 8.95
CA LEU A 307 -4.28 -20.91 9.72
C LEU A 307 -4.74 -21.53 11.04
N GLU A 308 -5.97 -21.31 11.46
CA GLU A 308 -6.47 -21.73 12.77
C GLU A 308 -6.83 -23.21 12.80
N ASP A 309 -6.36 -23.92 13.83
CA ASP A 309 -6.77 -25.31 14.10
C ASP A 309 -8.04 -25.40 14.95
N ASP A 310 -8.57 -26.61 15.13
CA ASP A 310 -9.78 -26.87 15.94
C ASP A 310 -9.65 -26.45 17.42
N ARG A 311 -8.43 -26.14 17.89
CA ARG A 311 -8.15 -25.69 19.26
C ARG A 311 -7.96 -24.17 19.36
N GLY A 312 -8.02 -23.47 18.23
CA GLY A 312 -7.80 -22.03 18.15
C GLY A 312 -6.32 -21.60 18.12
N ASP A 313 -5.38 -22.53 17.94
CA ASP A 313 -3.97 -22.22 17.73
C ASP A 313 -3.72 -21.95 16.23
N LEU A 314 -2.87 -20.98 15.89
CA LEU A 314 -2.48 -20.71 14.50
C LEU A 314 -1.36 -21.65 14.07
N VAL A 315 -1.61 -22.53 13.11
CA VAL A 315 -0.64 -23.48 12.57
C VAL A 315 0.07 -22.88 11.37
N TYR A 316 1.28 -22.37 11.61
CA TYR A 316 2.14 -21.81 10.59
C TYR A 316 3.13 -22.87 10.08
N LYS A 317 2.81 -23.47 8.93
CA LYS A 317 3.67 -24.46 8.26
C LYS A 317 4.79 -23.78 7.49
N LEU A 318 6.03 -23.99 7.94
CA LEU A 318 7.21 -23.37 7.34
C LEU A 318 7.42 -23.79 5.88
N SER A 319 7.06 -25.03 5.53
CA SER A 319 7.21 -25.59 4.18
C SER A 319 6.30 -24.93 3.13
N GLU A 320 5.16 -24.39 3.57
CA GLU A 320 4.18 -23.74 2.71
C GLU A 320 4.35 -22.21 2.69
N GLN A 321 4.71 -21.61 3.83
CA GLN A 321 4.67 -20.15 4.00
C GLN A 321 6.02 -19.46 3.81
N ALA A 322 7.14 -20.16 4.08
CA ALA A 322 8.47 -19.57 3.96
C ALA A 322 9.00 -19.67 2.51
N GLU A 323 9.67 -18.62 2.04
CA GLU A 323 10.38 -18.62 0.75
C GLU A 323 11.61 -19.55 0.75
N GLY A 324 12.02 -20.01 1.94
CA GLY A 324 13.08 -20.98 2.17
C GLY A 324 13.58 -20.96 3.62
N THR A 325 14.37 -21.95 4.02
CA THR A 325 14.90 -22.09 5.41
C THR A 325 16.41 -21.91 5.49
N GLY A 326 17.02 -21.39 4.42
CA GLY A 326 18.47 -21.29 4.24
C GLY A 326 19.09 -19.93 4.53
N THR A 327 18.32 -18.84 4.55
CA THR A 327 18.85 -17.47 4.58
C THR A 327 18.31 -16.65 5.75
N ARG A 328 19.07 -15.63 6.17
CA ARG A 328 18.62 -14.65 7.17
C ARG A 328 17.42 -13.84 6.68
N GLU A 329 17.43 -13.42 5.42
CA GLU A 329 16.32 -12.66 4.81
C GLU A 329 14.99 -13.42 4.90
N SER A 330 14.99 -14.72 4.59
CA SER A 330 13.77 -15.53 4.72
C SER A 330 13.31 -15.65 6.18
N ALA A 331 14.25 -15.83 7.11
CA ALA A 331 13.93 -15.86 8.54
C ALA A 331 13.36 -14.52 9.04
N ILE A 332 13.86 -13.37 8.56
CA ILE A 332 13.31 -12.04 8.89
C ILE A 332 11.87 -11.95 8.40
N ARG A 333 11.58 -12.41 7.19
CA ARG A 333 10.23 -12.37 6.61
C ARG A 333 9.23 -13.20 7.41
N VAL A 334 9.58 -14.45 7.70
CA VAL A 334 8.78 -15.34 8.55
C VAL A 334 8.59 -14.75 9.96
N LYS A 335 9.66 -14.19 10.54
CA LYS A 335 9.60 -13.55 11.86
C LYS A 335 8.65 -12.36 11.89
N ASN A 336 8.67 -11.51 10.86
CA ASN A 336 7.77 -10.36 10.78
C ASN A 336 6.31 -10.82 10.69
N GLU A 337 6.04 -11.83 9.87
CA GLU A 337 4.70 -12.37 9.70
C GLU A 337 4.16 -13.01 10.98
N ILE A 338 4.98 -13.79 11.70
CA ILE A 338 4.61 -14.36 13.01
C ILE A 338 4.24 -13.26 14.01
N VAL A 339 5.05 -12.20 14.08
CA VAL A 339 4.77 -11.07 14.98
C VAL A 339 3.49 -10.34 14.57
N ASN A 340 3.26 -10.14 13.27
CA ASN A 340 2.02 -9.56 12.78
C ASN A 340 0.82 -10.44 13.13
N LEU A 341 0.85 -11.75 12.83
CA LEU A 341 -0.20 -12.70 13.19
C LEU A 341 -0.52 -12.67 14.68
N PHE A 342 0.51 -12.62 15.54
CA PHE A 342 0.32 -12.49 16.98
C PHE A 342 -0.32 -11.16 17.36
N ASN A 343 0.14 -10.05 16.77
CA ASN A 343 -0.40 -8.72 17.05
C ASN A 343 -1.89 -8.59 16.68
N GLN A 344 -2.30 -9.23 15.58
CA GLN A 344 -3.66 -9.19 15.05
C GLN A 344 -4.61 -10.14 15.81
N SER A 345 -4.16 -11.34 16.16
CA SER A 345 -5.03 -12.39 16.74
C SER A 345 -4.93 -12.54 18.25
N LYS A 346 -3.78 -12.19 18.84
CA LYS A 346 -3.36 -12.57 20.21
C LYS A 346 -3.41 -14.09 20.48
N LYS A 347 -3.46 -14.93 19.44
CA LYS A 347 -3.51 -16.40 19.53
C LYS A 347 -2.10 -16.98 19.62
N ASN A 348 -2.01 -18.20 20.13
CA ASN A 348 -0.73 -18.92 20.10
C ASN A 348 -0.41 -19.34 18.66
N ILE A 349 0.88 -19.42 18.35
CA ILE A 349 1.38 -19.77 17.03
C ILE A 349 2.18 -21.06 17.13
N VAL A 350 1.76 -22.07 16.37
CA VAL A 350 2.48 -23.33 16.19
C VAL A 350 3.35 -23.20 14.93
N LEU A 351 4.67 -23.12 15.11
CA LEU A 351 5.62 -23.22 14.00
C LEU A 351 5.83 -24.70 13.68
N ASP A 352 5.24 -25.12 12.57
CA ASP A 352 5.32 -26.50 12.10
C ASP A 352 6.49 -26.66 11.11
N PHE A 353 7.46 -27.49 11.50
CA PHE A 353 8.65 -27.84 10.71
C PHE A 353 8.43 -29.05 9.81
N ASP A 354 7.21 -29.58 9.73
CA ASP A 354 6.89 -30.69 8.83
C ASP A 354 7.20 -30.34 7.36
N GLY A 355 7.81 -31.30 6.66
CA GLY A 355 8.30 -31.11 5.30
C GLY A 355 9.60 -30.29 5.17
N ILE A 356 10.18 -29.79 6.26
CA ILE A 356 11.49 -29.11 6.23
C ILE A 356 12.60 -30.15 6.42
N SER A 357 13.47 -30.32 5.42
CA SER A 357 14.61 -31.24 5.50
C SER A 357 15.80 -30.64 6.26
N ILE A 358 16.17 -29.39 5.93
CA ILE A 358 17.32 -28.68 6.50
C ILE A 358 16.92 -27.25 6.87
N SER A 359 17.38 -26.77 8.01
CA SER A 359 17.35 -25.35 8.38
C SER A 359 18.77 -24.89 8.67
N SER A 360 19.17 -23.73 8.16
CA SER A 360 20.52 -23.21 8.43
C SER A 360 20.60 -22.64 9.86
N SER A 361 21.80 -22.62 10.46
CA SER A 361 22.02 -21.91 11.72
C SER A 361 21.67 -20.43 11.62
N SER A 362 21.87 -19.82 10.44
CA SER A 362 21.53 -18.42 10.21
C SER A 362 20.02 -18.16 10.25
N PHE A 363 19.21 -19.10 9.76
CA PHE A 363 17.76 -19.03 9.80
C PHE A 363 17.26 -19.26 11.24
N ALA A 364 17.78 -20.29 11.91
CA ALA A 364 17.40 -20.60 13.30
C ALA A 364 17.73 -19.48 14.29
N ASP A 365 18.89 -18.84 14.14
CA ASP A 365 19.28 -17.68 14.94
C ASP A 365 18.36 -16.48 14.68
N GLU A 366 18.17 -16.12 13.41
CA GLU A 366 17.42 -14.92 13.03
C GLU A 366 15.93 -15.01 13.36
N LEU A 367 15.34 -16.19 13.17
CA LEU A 367 13.94 -16.46 13.49
C LEU A 367 13.76 -16.73 14.98
N ILE A 368 14.30 -17.84 15.50
CA ILE A 368 13.93 -18.33 16.83
C ILE A 368 14.77 -17.68 17.92
N ALA A 369 16.10 -17.67 17.80
CA ALA A 369 16.95 -17.15 18.87
C ALA A 369 16.70 -15.67 19.15
N LYS A 370 16.57 -14.85 18.09
CA LYS A 370 16.22 -13.43 18.25
C LYS A 370 14.80 -13.21 18.77
N LEU A 371 13.80 -14.02 18.38
CA LEU A 371 12.47 -13.95 18.99
C LEU A 371 12.49 -14.30 20.48
N ILE A 372 13.30 -15.28 20.89
CA ILE A 372 13.50 -15.62 22.32
C ILE A 372 14.11 -14.44 23.09
N ILE A 373 15.11 -13.75 22.51
CA ILE A 373 15.70 -12.56 23.14
C ILE A 373 14.68 -11.42 23.24
N GLU A 374 13.88 -11.23 22.20
CA GLU A 374 12.89 -10.15 22.11
C GLU A 374 11.72 -10.33 23.09
N LEU A 375 11.13 -11.53 23.15
CA LEU A 375 9.98 -11.84 24.00
C LEU A 375 10.38 -12.29 25.41
N GLY A 376 11.59 -12.82 25.56
CA GLY A 376 12.00 -13.59 26.72
C GLY A 376 11.49 -15.04 26.67
N LEU A 377 12.25 -15.94 27.30
CA LEU A 377 11.97 -17.40 27.28
C LEU A 377 10.55 -17.77 27.73
N PHE A 378 10.04 -17.12 28.77
CA PHE A 378 8.72 -17.43 29.32
C PHE A 378 7.59 -17.06 28.35
N GLN A 379 7.62 -15.83 27.80
CA GLN A 379 6.59 -15.40 26.85
C GLN A 379 6.71 -16.16 25.53
N PHE A 380 7.93 -16.41 25.06
CA PHE A 380 8.16 -17.21 23.86
C PHE A 380 7.48 -18.58 23.96
N ASN A 381 7.68 -19.32 25.06
CA ASN A 381 7.09 -20.66 25.22
C ASN A 381 5.56 -20.63 25.40
N ASN A 382 5.00 -19.52 25.88
CA ASN A 382 3.54 -19.36 26.01
C ASN A 382 2.90 -19.03 24.66
N ILE A 383 3.56 -18.22 23.84
CA ILE A 383 3.02 -17.71 22.58
C ILE A 383 3.35 -18.65 21.42
N ILE A 384 4.58 -19.17 21.37
CA ILE A 384 5.13 -19.90 20.23
C ILE A 384 5.41 -21.35 20.63
N LYS A 385 4.82 -22.29 19.88
CA LYS A 385 5.05 -23.73 20.01
C LYS A 385 5.82 -24.21 18.79
N LEU A 386 6.87 -25.01 19.00
CA LEU A 386 7.62 -25.63 17.90
C LEU A 386 7.16 -27.07 17.73
N LYS A 387 6.79 -27.48 16.51
CA LYS A 387 6.26 -28.82 16.20
C LYS A 387 7.04 -29.46 15.06
N ASN A 388 7.11 -30.80 15.06
CA ASN A 388 7.68 -31.63 14.00
C ASN A 388 9.16 -31.34 13.66
N MET A 389 9.94 -30.84 14.62
CA MET A 389 11.38 -30.65 14.44
C MET A 389 12.13 -31.99 14.50
N ASN A 390 12.97 -32.26 13.50
CA ASN A 390 13.88 -33.41 13.52
C ASN A 390 15.11 -33.17 14.43
N VAL A 391 15.84 -34.24 14.77
CA VAL A 391 16.99 -34.16 15.70
C VAL A 391 18.05 -33.16 15.24
N SER A 392 18.35 -33.13 13.94
CA SER A 392 19.34 -32.19 13.37
C SER A 392 18.89 -30.73 13.53
N GLN A 393 17.63 -30.43 13.24
CA GLN A 393 17.05 -29.10 13.43
C GLN A 393 17.05 -28.67 14.89
N GLN A 394 16.73 -29.58 15.81
CA GLN A 394 16.79 -29.31 17.25
C GLN A 394 18.22 -28.96 17.70
N GLN A 395 19.23 -29.70 17.23
CA GLN A 395 20.64 -29.40 17.54
C GLN A 395 21.10 -28.05 16.97
N ILE A 396 20.73 -27.74 15.73
CA ILE A 396 21.04 -26.45 15.09
C ILE A 396 20.39 -25.30 15.86
N LEU A 397 19.13 -25.46 16.25
CA LEU A 397 18.40 -24.47 17.03
C LEU A 397 19.03 -24.25 18.41
N GLN A 398 19.27 -25.34 19.16
CA GLN A 398 19.88 -25.27 20.49
C GLN A 398 21.22 -24.54 20.45
N ARG A 399 22.08 -24.90 19.49
CA ARG A 399 23.38 -24.23 19.30
C ARG A 399 23.20 -22.74 19.00
N SER A 400 22.28 -22.39 18.11
CA SER A 400 22.04 -21.00 17.70
C SER A 400 21.52 -20.16 18.87
N VAL A 401 20.59 -20.70 19.67
CA VAL A 401 20.06 -20.06 20.87
C VAL A 401 21.15 -19.84 21.92
N ILE A 402 21.95 -20.87 22.23
CA ILE A 402 23.05 -20.76 23.21
C ILE A 402 24.05 -19.70 22.77
N GLN A 403 24.48 -19.71 21.50
CA GLN A 403 25.41 -18.71 20.96
C GLN A 403 24.85 -17.30 21.10
N ARG A 404 23.59 -17.08 20.72
CA ARG A 404 22.92 -15.77 20.84
C ARG A 404 22.82 -15.30 22.28
N LEU A 405 22.46 -16.18 23.22
CA LEU A 405 22.41 -15.85 24.64
C LEU A 405 23.79 -15.46 25.16
N ILE A 406 24.84 -16.22 24.85
CA ILE A 406 26.22 -15.88 25.24
C ILE A 406 26.60 -14.51 24.68
N GLU A 407 26.34 -14.24 23.40
CA GLU A 407 26.64 -12.95 22.77
C GLU A 407 25.91 -11.78 23.46
N GLU A 408 24.63 -11.92 23.79
CA GLU A 408 23.87 -10.85 24.45
C GLU A 408 24.31 -10.63 25.90
N TYR A 409 24.51 -11.70 26.68
CA TYR A 409 24.91 -11.58 28.10
C TYR A 409 26.41 -11.30 28.32
N SER A 410 27.24 -11.45 27.28
CA SER A 410 28.67 -11.07 27.33
C SER A 410 28.92 -9.61 26.94
N LYS A 411 27.91 -8.86 26.50
CA LYS A 411 28.06 -7.42 26.23
C LYS A 411 28.28 -6.66 27.56
N PRO A 412 29.37 -5.88 27.71
CA PRO A 412 29.57 -5.09 28.91
C PRO A 412 28.44 -4.08 29.09
N THR A 413 27.87 -4.02 30.29
CA THR A 413 26.83 -3.05 30.66
C THR A 413 27.43 -1.66 30.52
N VAL A 414 27.06 -0.91 29.48
CA VAL A 414 27.45 0.50 29.37
C VAL A 414 26.73 1.25 30.48
N SER A 415 27.45 1.55 31.55
CA SER A 415 26.96 2.43 32.60
C SER A 415 26.60 3.79 31.97
N LYS A 416 25.35 4.21 32.14
CA LYS A 416 24.93 5.58 31.85
C LYS A 416 25.85 6.50 32.66
N LYS A 417 26.76 7.20 31.98
CA LYS A 417 27.47 8.33 32.59
C LYS A 417 26.42 9.37 32.96
N GLU A 418 26.18 9.50 34.26
CA GLU A 418 25.58 10.69 34.85
C GLU A 418 26.34 11.91 34.33
N THR A 419 25.68 12.70 33.49
CA THR A 419 26.18 14.02 33.11
C THR A 419 25.83 14.95 34.27
N LYS A 420 26.70 14.96 35.30
CA LYS A 420 26.83 16.11 36.19
C LYS A 420 27.66 17.18 35.48
N LYS A 421 26.99 18.20 34.94
CA LYS A 421 27.26 19.62 35.19
C LYS A 421 26.32 20.49 34.37
#